data_AF-A0AAW5WN06-F1
#
_entry.id   AF-A0AAW5WN06-F1
#
_cell.length_a   1.000
_cell.length_b   1.000
_cell.length_c   1.000
_cell.angle_alpha   90.00
_cell.angle_beta   90.00
_cell.angle_gamma   90.00
#
_symmetry.space_group_name_H-M   'P 1'
#
loop_
_entity.id
_entity.type
_entity.pdbx_description
1 polymer ?
#
loop_
_entity_poly.entity_id
_entity_poly.type
_entity_poly.pdbx_seq_one_letter_code
_entity_poly.pdbx_strand_id
1 'polypeptide(L)'
;MNDLFAVLYELNQNRYLSQREISEKTQLSLGKINNIIKILEEENYLRIEKNKKNSYQLTEIGLKLLERYLKEEQQKKISLSNEVESITNAVILMAGQARQIDVPVGLISLNDETILDRCIQLLISSGITNIVIVAGFAKEMLLPIEKKYPQVHIVVNEQFEKTGTMASLATAQSFIKDDFILLEGDLVFEERGLTQLLRSRDTSSILITSVRKTYDEAMVEIHDGYIYKMSKDIHQFNRIDGEMIGISKFSLSFFKKMLEIFSENENPLINYEYIMMDVARDYRLGYVRVDDFIWGEIDEQAQIKFVTQTIYPRIIQKEKRLALETVRAFIKEKMNVTDDDIDLLESAGGMTNKNYKVVLNGQSFIIRIAGNGTERFIDRISEKENSTLGQILGLDVETAYFDSETGSKISRFIEEAETLNPVTAAYPRNMRQTTDLLRKLHTSGLEFNNEFNVFYEIKKYESLANEMAANYYEGYYELRPLVLALESDLSRMGIEKVPCHIDTVPENFVKNGQKRMFLIDWEYSGMNDPVWDLADHSIECNFTDSQERQLLENYYQTNDLPPYIELKMLAYKICSDFVWSVWTIFKESRGDDFGSYGRDRLERAAENMSLYQEKRRAYNESLSQRTI
;
A
#
# COMPACT_ATOMS: atom_id res chain seq x y z
N MET A 1 -31.42 3.57 -31.43
CA MET A 1 -30.86 3.55 -32.80
C MET A 1 -31.47 4.70 -33.58
N ASN A 2 -30.67 5.50 -34.30
CA ASN A 2 -31.19 6.60 -35.11
C ASN A 2 -32.05 6.03 -36.26
N ASP A 3 -33.32 6.42 -36.38
CA ASP A 3 -34.25 5.89 -37.39
C ASP A 3 -33.73 6.09 -38.82
N LEU A 4 -33.03 7.21 -39.05
CA LEU A 4 -32.42 7.52 -40.34
C LEU A 4 -31.28 6.55 -40.68
N PHE A 5 -30.48 6.18 -39.68
CA PHE A 5 -29.42 5.17 -39.83
C PHE A 5 -30.02 3.78 -40.16
N ALA A 6 -31.07 3.36 -39.46
CA ALA A 6 -31.70 2.06 -39.69
C ALA A 6 -32.22 1.91 -41.13
N VAL A 7 -32.90 2.94 -41.65
CA VAL A 7 -33.37 2.95 -43.04
C VAL A 7 -32.21 2.97 -44.04
N LEU A 8 -31.21 3.82 -43.81
CA LEU A 8 -30.04 3.94 -44.68
C LEU A 8 -29.22 2.63 -44.73
N TYR A 9 -29.09 1.94 -43.60
CA TYR A 9 -28.44 0.64 -43.49
C TYR A 9 -29.16 -0.44 -44.31
N GLU A 10 -30.48 -0.59 -44.13
CA GLU A 10 -31.26 -1.59 -44.88
C GLU A 10 -31.24 -1.33 -46.41
N LEU A 11 -31.32 -0.06 -46.81
CA LEU A 11 -31.23 0.32 -48.22
C LEU A 11 -29.85 0.04 -48.83
N ASN A 12 -28.79 0.14 -48.04
CA ASN A 12 -27.44 -0.27 -48.45
C ASN A 12 -27.32 -1.79 -48.62
N GLN A 13 -27.95 -2.58 -47.74
CA GLN A 13 -27.95 -4.05 -47.85
C GLN A 13 -28.74 -4.55 -49.06
N ASN A 14 -29.87 -3.89 -49.37
CA ASN A 14 -30.70 -4.24 -50.51
C ASN A 14 -31.39 -3.02 -51.11
N ARG A 15 -30.84 -2.55 -52.23
CA ARG A 15 -31.35 -1.38 -52.98
C ARG A 15 -32.75 -1.53 -53.58
N TYR A 16 -33.35 -2.72 -53.54
CA TYR A 16 -34.66 -3.02 -54.13
C TYR A 16 -35.75 -3.24 -53.09
N LEU A 17 -35.52 -2.92 -51.81
CA LEU A 17 -36.57 -3.05 -50.79
C LEU A 17 -37.74 -2.10 -51.07
N SER A 18 -38.97 -2.61 -50.98
CA SER A 18 -40.17 -1.78 -50.91
C SER A 18 -40.26 -1.10 -49.55
N GLN A 19 -41.00 0.01 -49.48
CA GLN A 19 -41.20 0.74 -48.22
C GLN A 19 -41.86 -0.12 -47.13
N ARG A 20 -42.67 -1.12 -47.51
CA ARG A 20 -43.25 -2.10 -46.59
C ARG A 20 -42.19 -3.06 -46.03
N GLU A 21 -41.30 -3.57 -46.87
CA GLU A 21 -40.21 -4.44 -46.42
C GLU A 21 -39.23 -3.67 -45.49
N ILE A 22 -38.97 -2.39 -45.76
CA ILE A 22 -38.18 -1.52 -44.86
C ILE A 22 -38.90 -1.35 -43.52
N SER A 23 -40.22 -1.20 -43.53
CA SER A 23 -41.07 -1.06 -42.32
C SER A 23 -40.99 -2.29 -41.43
N GLU A 24 -41.08 -3.48 -42.02
CA GLU A 24 -40.96 -4.74 -41.29
C GLU A 24 -39.57 -4.91 -40.67
N LYS A 25 -38.51 -4.59 -41.43
CA LYS A 25 -37.11 -4.74 -40.98
C LYS A 25 -36.70 -3.74 -39.90
N THR A 26 -37.17 -2.50 -40.00
CA THR A 26 -36.79 -1.41 -39.07
C THR A 26 -37.80 -1.22 -37.93
N GLN A 27 -38.96 -1.88 -37.99
CA GLN A 27 -40.10 -1.69 -37.08
C GLN A 27 -40.63 -0.23 -37.06
N LEU A 28 -40.39 0.54 -38.11
CA LEU A 28 -40.87 1.93 -38.26
C LEU A 28 -42.16 1.98 -39.06
N SER A 29 -43.02 2.96 -38.78
CA SER A 29 -44.27 3.14 -39.55
C SER A 29 -43.99 3.55 -41.00
N LEU A 30 -44.88 3.16 -41.92
CA LEU A 30 -44.77 3.54 -43.33
C LEU A 30 -44.68 5.05 -43.55
N GLY A 31 -45.44 5.83 -42.78
CA GLY A 31 -45.38 7.30 -42.83
C GLY A 31 -44.00 7.84 -42.44
N LYS A 32 -43.36 7.23 -41.43
CA LYS A 32 -42.02 7.61 -40.97
C LYS A 32 -40.95 7.25 -42.00
N ILE A 33 -41.05 6.06 -42.63
CA ILE A 33 -40.15 5.65 -43.71
C ILE A 33 -40.24 6.58 -44.91
N ASN A 34 -41.47 6.95 -45.32
CA ASN A 34 -41.65 7.90 -46.41
C ASN A 34 -40.98 9.23 -46.14
N ASN A 35 -41.10 9.74 -44.91
CA ASN A 35 -40.44 10.96 -44.50
C ASN A 35 -38.91 10.82 -44.50
N ILE A 36 -38.38 9.71 -43.97
CA ILE A 36 -36.92 9.46 -43.93
C ILE A 36 -36.35 9.31 -45.35
N ILE A 37 -36.99 8.57 -46.24
CA ILE A 37 -36.55 8.43 -47.64
C ILE A 37 -36.54 9.80 -48.33
N LYS A 38 -37.56 10.62 -48.08
CA LYS A 38 -37.63 11.99 -48.62
C LYS A 38 -36.46 12.84 -48.11
N ILE A 39 -36.18 12.82 -46.81
CA ILE A 39 -35.03 13.53 -46.21
C ILE A 39 -33.71 13.03 -46.82
N LEU A 40 -33.54 11.71 -46.94
CA LEU A 40 -32.32 11.12 -47.52
C LEU A 40 -32.13 11.51 -49.00
N GLU A 41 -33.21 11.67 -49.77
CA GLU A 41 -33.17 12.15 -51.15
C GLU A 41 -32.90 13.67 -51.22
N GLU A 42 -33.57 14.49 -50.40
CA GLU A 42 -33.41 15.95 -50.35
C GLU A 42 -32.00 16.38 -49.92
N GLU A 43 -31.42 15.70 -48.93
CA GLU A 43 -30.05 15.93 -48.45
C GLU A 43 -28.99 15.24 -49.32
N ASN A 44 -29.38 14.66 -50.46
CA ASN A 44 -28.50 13.99 -51.41
C ASN A 44 -27.68 12.83 -50.81
N TYR A 45 -28.20 12.15 -49.79
CA TYR A 45 -27.65 10.89 -49.26
C TYR A 45 -28.09 9.67 -50.08
N LEU A 46 -29.23 9.78 -50.77
CA LEU A 46 -29.86 8.69 -51.50
C LEU A 46 -30.35 9.16 -52.88
N ARG A 47 -29.97 8.44 -53.93
CA ARG A 47 -30.51 8.61 -55.28
C ARG A 47 -31.58 7.55 -55.54
N ILE A 48 -32.76 7.99 -55.97
CA ILE A 48 -33.88 7.10 -56.28
C ILE A 48 -34.06 7.02 -57.79
N GLU A 49 -33.97 5.81 -58.36
CA GLU A 49 -34.37 5.58 -59.75
C GLU A 49 -35.76 4.96 -59.81
N LYS A 50 -36.71 5.70 -60.39
CA LYS A 50 -38.11 5.29 -60.48
C LYS A 50 -38.33 4.47 -61.75
N ASN A 51 -38.31 3.14 -61.60
CA ASN A 51 -38.65 2.16 -62.64
C ASN A 51 -39.86 1.31 -62.19
N LYS A 52 -40.13 0.13 -62.80
CA LYS A 52 -41.19 -0.80 -62.33
C LYS A 52 -41.08 -1.17 -60.84
N LYS A 53 -39.85 -1.14 -60.31
CA LYS A 53 -39.53 -1.19 -58.88
C LYS A 53 -38.52 -0.07 -58.63
N ASN A 54 -38.74 0.76 -57.60
CA ASN A 54 -37.77 1.79 -57.22
C ASN A 54 -36.45 1.11 -56.85
N SER A 55 -35.33 1.68 -57.30
CA SER A 55 -34.01 1.36 -56.79
C SER A 55 -33.49 2.53 -55.95
N TYR A 56 -32.89 2.21 -54.82
CA TYR A 56 -32.35 3.17 -53.87
C TYR A 56 -30.84 3.01 -53.81
N GLN A 57 -30.10 3.98 -54.33
CA GLN A 57 -28.63 3.93 -54.35
C GLN A 57 -28.08 5.00 -53.43
N LEU A 58 -27.28 4.61 -52.43
CA LEU A 58 -26.57 5.57 -51.61
C LEU A 58 -25.59 6.37 -52.48
N THR A 59 -25.57 7.68 -52.28
CA THR A 59 -24.53 8.54 -52.87
C THR A 59 -23.23 8.40 -52.08
N GLU A 60 -22.14 9.00 -52.56
CA GLU A 60 -20.88 9.04 -51.82
C GLU A 60 -21.04 9.70 -50.44
N ILE A 61 -21.87 10.75 -50.35
CA ILE A 61 -22.15 11.45 -49.08
C ILE A 61 -23.01 10.56 -48.17
N GLY A 62 -23.97 9.81 -48.73
CA GLY A 62 -24.78 8.84 -47.98
C GLY A 62 -23.96 7.69 -47.42
N LEU A 63 -23.00 7.17 -48.20
CA LEU A 63 -22.05 6.16 -47.73
C LEU A 63 -21.19 6.71 -46.58
N LYS A 64 -20.62 7.92 -46.71
CA LYS A 64 -19.86 8.57 -45.64
C LYS A 64 -20.69 8.78 -44.37
N LEU A 65 -21.98 9.13 -44.51
CA LEU A 65 -22.89 9.25 -43.38
C LEU A 65 -23.12 7.90 -42.69
N LEU A 66 -23.34 6.83 -43.47
CA LEU A 66 -23.53 5.48 -42.95
C LEU A 66 -22.26 4.98 -42.23
N GLU A 67 -21.08 5.19 -42.82
CA GLU A 67 -19.79 4.88 -42.21
C GLU A 67 -19.59 5.62 -40.88
N ARG A 68 -19.96 6.91 -40.82
CA ARG A 68 -19.87 7.70 -39.59
C ARG A 68 -20.74 7.11 -38.49
N TYR A 69 -22.00 6.78 -38.78
CA TYR A 69 -22.89 6.17 -37.77
C TYR A 69 -22.39 4.79 -37.32
N LEU A 70 -21.88 3.96 -38.23
CA LEU A 70 -21.29 2.67 -37.86
C LEU A 70 -20.11 2.84 -36.91
N LYS A 71 -19.22 3.81 -37.18
CA LYS A 71 -18.09 4.13 -36.29
C LYS A 71 -18.57 4.64 -34.93
N GLU A 72 -19.52 5.58 -34.90
CA GLU A 72 -20.07 6.13 -33.65
C GLU A 72 -20.73 5.05 -32.78
N GLU A 73 -21.45 4.09 -33.37
CA GLU A 73 -22.05 2.97 -32.63
C GLU A 73 -21.00 1.97 -32.14
N GLN A 74 -19.99 1.63 -32.96
CA GLN A 74 -18.88 0.74 -32.56
C GLN A 74 -18.01 1.32 -31.43
N GLN A 75 -17.94 2.64 -31.32
CA GLN A 75 -17.21 3.33 -30.26
C GLN A 75 -17.96 3.33 -28.91
N LYS A 76 -19.28 3.11 -28.91
CA LYS A 76 -20.04 3.07 -27.66
C LYS A 76 -19.75 1.78 -26.91
N LYS A 77 -19.27 1.92 -25.67
CA LYS A 77 -18.95 0.80 -24.77
C LYS A 77 -19.84 0.86 -23.53
N ILE A 78 -20.24 -0.30 -23.04
CA ILE A 78 -20.97 -0.44 -21.78
C ILE A 78 -19.99 -0.21 -20.63
N SER A 79 -20.35 0.67 -19.69
CA SER A 79 -19.63 0.83 -18.43
C SER A 79 -20.28 -0.06 -17.37
N LEU A 80 -19.47 -0.88 -16.68
CA LEU A 80 -19.94 -1.93 -15.76
C LEU A 80 -20.02 -1.50 -14.28
N SER A 81 -19.71 -0.23 -13.95
CA SER A 81 -19.52 0.21 -12.56
C SER A 81 -19.86 1.69 -12.36
N ASN A 82 -20.34 2.04 -11.16
CA ASN A 82 -20.71 3.41 -10.80
C ASN A 82 -20.02 3.93 -9.51
N GLU A 83 -19.28 3.11 -8.77
CA GLU A 83 -18.53 3.54 -7.58
C GLU A 83 -17.11 2.95 -7.62
N VAL A 84 -16.10 3.80 -7.41
CA VAL A 84 -14.69 3.41 -7.32
C VAL A 84 -14.39 3.20 -5.84
N GLU A 85 -14.51 1.95 -5.37
CA GLU A 85 -14.02 1.58 -4.05
C GLU A 85 -12.50 1.35 -4.07
N SER A 86 -11.85 1.43 -2.91
CA SER A 86 -10.43 1.12 -2.78
C SER A 86 -10.20 -0.37 -3.05
N ILE A 87 -9.40 -0.71 -4.06
CA ILE A 87 -9.04 -2.09 -4.37
C ILE A 87 -8.15 -2.66 -3.25
N THR A 88 -8.55 -3.80 -2.70
CA THR A 88 -7.84 -4.51 -1.63
C THR A 88 -7.35 -5.90 -2.06
N ASN A 89 -7.65 -6.33 -3.29
CA ASN A 89 -7.33 -7.67 -3.79
C ASN A 89 -6.30 -7.62 -4.92
N ALA A 90 -5.45 -8.66 -4.99
CA ALA A 90 -4.60 -8.91 -6.14
C ALA A 90 -4.48 -10.39 -6.47
N VAL A 91 -4.15 -10.69 -7.72
CA VAL A 91 -3.85 -12.01 -8.24
C VAL A 91 -2.49 -11.95 -8.92
N ILE A 92 -1.58 -12.85 -8.58
CA ILE A 92 -0.26 -12.99 -9.22
C ILE A 92 -0.24 -14.32 -9.97
N LEU A 93 -0.11 -14.28 -11.30
CA LEU A 93 0.05 -15.47 -12.12
C LEU A 93 1.51 -15.95 -12.06
N MET A 94 1.71 -17.12 -11.47
CA MET A 94 3.03 -17.72 -11.21
C MET A 94 3.07 -19.21 -11.59
N ALA A 95 2.15 -19.64 -12.47
CA ALA A 95 1.99 -21.05 -12.78
C ALA A 95 3.02 -21.56 -13.79
N GLY A 96 3.52 -20.70 -14.67
CA GLY A 96 4.41 -21.05 -15.78
C GLY A 96 5.82 -21.46 -15.35
N GLN A 97 6.51 -22.14 -16.27
CA GLN A 97 7.93 -22.48 -16.13
C GLN A 97 8.75 -21.69 -17.15
N ALA A 98 9.75 -20.94 -16.65
CA ALA A 98 10.72 -20.27 -17.52
C ALA A 98 11.76 -21.26 -18.07
N ARG A 99 12.26 -20.97 -19.27
CA ARG A 99 13.19 -21.84 -20.00
C ARG A 99 14.54 -21.90 -19.31
N GLN A 100 15.01 -23.12 -19.04
CA GLN A 100 16.31 -23.40 -18.40
C GLN A 100 16.42 -22.85 -16.96
N ILE A 101 15.28 -22.68 -16.28
CA ILE A 101 15.23 -22.28 -14.87
C ILE A 101 14.46 -23.37 -14.10
N ASP A 102 15.12 -23.95 -13.09
CA ASP A 102 14.57 -25.06 -12.29
C ASP A 102 13.81 -24.59 -11.04
N VAL A 103 13.62 -23.29 -10.88
CA VAL A 103 12.90 -22.65 -9.76
C VAL A 103 11.84 -21.70 -10.29
N PRO A 104 10.72 -21.47 -9.57
CA PRO A 104 9.76 -20.44 -9.94
C PRO A 104 10.45 -19.08 -10.07
N VAL A 105 10.21 -18.36 -11.16
CA VAL A 105 10.90 -17.08 -11.48
C VAL A 105 10.77 -16.07 -10.35
N GLY A 106 9.59 -15.99 -9.74
CA GLY A 106 9.33 -15.16 -8.56
C GLY A 106 10.32 -15.37 -7.41
N LEU A 107 10.97 -16.53 -7.28
CA LEU A 107 11.95 -16.81 -6.22
C LEU A 107 13.40 -16.43 -6.58
N ILE A 108 13.63 -15.83 -7.75
CA ILE A 108 14.95 -15.30 -8.13
C ILE A 108 15.28 -14.09 -7.25
N SER A 109 16.52 -14.04 -6.75
CA SER A 109 17.00 -12.96 -5.86
C SER A 109 17.29 -11.65 -6.62
N LEU A 110 16.85 -10.55 -6.00
CA LEU A 110 17.13 -9.15 -6.31
C LEU A 110 18.01 -8.53 -5.21
N ASN A 111 19.04 -9.26 -4.76
CA ASN A 111 19.84 -9.00 -3.55
C ASN A 111 19.13 -9.47 -2.27
N ASP A 112 18.64 -8.54 -1.45
CA ASP A 112 18.08 -8.82 -0.12
C ASP A 112 16.61 -9.29 -0.16
N GLU A 113 15.99 -9.28 -1.34
CA GLU A 113 14.62 -9.74 -1.59
C GLU A 113 14.55 -10.62 -2.85
N THR A 114 13.43 -11.32 -3.06
CA THR A 114 13.10 -12.00 -4.33
C THR A 114 12.20 -11.13 -5.23
N ILE A 115 12.02 -11.51 -6.49
CA ILE A 115 11.07 -10.85 -7.41
C ILE A 115 9.65 -10.87 -6.81
N LEU A 116 9.25 -12.01 -6.25
CA LEU A 116 7.94 -12.17 -5.64
C LEU A 116 7.80 -11.37 -4.35
N ASP A 117 8.86 -11.30 -3.52
CA ASP A 117 8.88 -10.41 -2.35
C ASP A 117 8.62 -8.97 -2.77
N ARG A 118 9.33 -8.48 -3.80
CA ARG A 118 9.13 -7.12 -4.31
C ARG A 118 7.69 -6.89 -4.77
N CYS A 119 7.13 -7.80 -5.57
CA CYS A 119 5.75 -7.69 -6.07
C CYS A 119 4.75 -7.63 -4.91
N ILE A 120 4.90 -8.51 -3.91
CA ILE A 120 4.04 -8.55 -2.72
C ILE A 120 4.18 -7.24 -1.93
N GLN A 121 5.40 -6.76 -1.67
CA GLN A 121 5.63 -5.51 -0.94
C GLN A 121 5.06 -4.29 -1.66
N LEU A 122 5.19 -4.20 -2.98
CA LEU A 122 4.58 -3.13 -3.78
C LEU A 122 3.04 -3.15 -3.72
N LEU A 123 2.44 -4.34 -3.73
CA LEU A 123 0.99 -4.49 -3.56
C LEU A 123 0.55 -4.08 -2.15
N ILE A 124 1.22 -4.57 -1.10
CA ILE A 124 0.81 -4.28 0.28
C ILE A 124 1.02 -2.80 0.62
N SER A 125 2.14 -2.20 0.20
CA SER A 125 2.38 -0.75 0.37
C SER A 125 1.37 0.13 -0.40
N SER A 126 0.71 -0.44 -1.40
CA SER A 126 -0.39 0.19 -2.15
C SER A 126 -1.78 -0.07 -1.54
N GLY A 127 -1.88 -0.76 -0.39
CA GLY A 127 -3.12 -1.01 0.32
C GLY A 127 -3.82 -2.34 -0.03
N ILE A 128 -3.15 -3.25 -0.74
CA ILE A 128 -3.67 -4.59 -1.03
C ILE A 128 -3.50 -5.47 0.22
N THR A 129 -4.60 -6.10 0.64
CA THR A 129 -4.67 -6.89 1.89
C THR A 129 -4.99 -8.36 1.63
N ASN A 130 -5.31 -8.73 0.39
CA ASN A 130 -5.58 -10.10 -0.03
C ASN A 130 -4.89 -10.37 -1.37
N ILE A 131 -3.92 -11.31 -1.40
CA ILE A 131 -3.09 -11.60 -2.57
C ILE A 131 -3.20 -13.09 -2.88
N VAL A 132 -3.73 -13.43 -4.06
CA VAL A 132 -3.84 -14.81 -4.53
C VAL A 132 -2.69 -15.10 -5.48
N ILE A 133 -1.81 -16.03 -5.14
CA ILE A 133 -0.76 -16.50 -6.05
C ILE A 133 -1.24 -17.78 -6.72
N VAL A 134 -1.34 -17.75 -8.06
CA VAL A 134 -1.65 -18.94 -8.84
C VAL A 134 -0.34 -19.65 -9.19
N ALA A 135 -0.05 -20.73 -8.48
CA ALA A 135 1.13 -21.58 -8.64
C ALA A 135 0.89 -22.74 -9.62
N GLY A 136 1.98 -23.31 -10.12
CA GLY A 136 1.97 -24.46 -11.04
C GLY A 136 3.32 -25.16 -10.96
N PHE A 137 4.29 -24.71 -11.76
CA PHE A 137 5.66 -25.19 -11.72
C PHE A 137 6.28 -25.05 -10.31
N ALA A 138 6.83 -26.16 -9.79
CA ALA A 138 7.53 -26.22 -8.50
C ALA A 138 6.79 -25.55 -7.32
N LYS A 139 5.45 -25.68 -7.29
CA LYS A 139 4.53 -25.05 -6.33
C LYS A 139 4.94 -25.21 -4.86
N GLU A 140 5.57 -26.31 -4.49
CA GLU A 140 6.01 -26.60 -3.12
C GLU A 140 7.04 -25.57 -2.63
N MET A 141 7.83 -24.98 -3.56
CA MET A 141 8.82 -23.94 -3.24
C MET A 141 8.18 -22.60 -2.86
N LEU A 142 6.90 -22.39 -3.18
CA LEU A 142 6.18 -21.16 -2.86
C LEU A 142 5.53 -21.20 -1.46
N LEU A 143 5.40 -22.39 -0.84
CA LEU A 143 4.80 -22.54 0.50
C LEU A 143 5.42 -21.66 1.60
N PRO A 144 6.74 -21.39 1.61
CA PRO A 144 7.33 -20.44 2.56
C PRO A 144 6.82 -19.00 2.41
N ILE A 145 6.37 -18.60 1.22
CA ILE A 145 5.85 -17.24 0.95
C ILE A 145 4.53 -17.02 1.70
N GLU A 146 3.63 -18.00 1.69
CA GLU A 146 2.36 -17.94 2.44
C GLU A 146 2.59 -17.87 3.95
N LYS A 147 3.70 -18.44 4.45
CA LYS A 147 4.10 -18.28 5.87
C LYS A 147 4.70 -16.91 6.16
N LYS A 148 5.43 -16.35 5.20
CA LYS A 148 6.07 -15.03 5.32
C LYS A 148 5.06 -13.88 5.24
N TYR A 149 4.03 -14.01 4.40
CA TYR A 149 3.03 -12.98 4.16
C TYR A 149 1.62 -13.49 4.48
N PRO A 150 1.02 -13.09 5.61
CA PRO A 150 -0.33 -13.52 6.01
C PRO A 150 -1.44 -13.18 4.99
N GLN A 151 -1.22 -12.16 4.17
CA GLN A 151 -2.16 -11.71 3.13
C GLN A 151 -2.15 -12.62 1.89
N VAL A 152 -1.18 -13.53 1.79
CA VAL A 152 -0.98 -14.36 0.60
C VAL A 152 -1.72 -15.68 0.76
N HIS A 153 -2.41 -16.08 -0.32
CA HIS A 153 -3.02 -17.39 -0.46
C HIS A 153 -2.54 -18.05 -1.75
N ILE A 154 -2.08 -19.30 -1.65
CA ILE A 154 -1.61 -20.03 -2.82
C ILE A 154 -2.70 -20.94 -3.37
N VAL A 155 -2.97 -20.80 -4.66
CA VAL A 155 -3.89 -21.65 -5.42
C VAL A 155 -3.11 -22.34 -6.52
N VAL A 156 -3.41 -23.61 -6.81
CA VAL A 156 -2.61 -24.41 -7.74
C VAL A 156 -3.39 -24.71 -9.02
N ASN A 157 -2.83 -24.32 -10.17
CA ASN A 157 -3.26 -24.84 -11.47
C ASN A 157 -2.47 -26.12 -11.80
N GLU A 158 -3.06 -27.29 -11.53
CA GLU A 158 -2.45 -28.59 -11.82
C GLU A 158 -2.29 -28.89 -13.32
N GLN A 159 -2.91 -28.10 -14.21
CA GLN A 159 -2.85 -28.26 -15.67
C GLN A 159 -2.04 -27.15 -16.36
N PHE A 160 -1.18 -26.43 -15.63
CA PHE A 160 -0.44 -25.27 -16.16
C PHE A 160 0.37 -25.60 -17.43
N GLU A 161 0.95 -26.80 -17.57
CA GLU A 161 1.72 -27.19 -18.76
C GLU A 161 0.88 -27.30 -20.04
N LYS A 162 -0.44 -27.46 -19.91
CA LYS A 162 -1.36 -27.71 -21.02
C LYS A 162 -2.35 -26.58 -21.23
N THR A 163 -2.27 -25.53 -20.43
CA THR A 163 -3.26 -24.45 -20.40
C THR A 163 -2.61 -23.08 -20.47
N GLY A 164 -3.31 -22.13 -21.07
CA GLY A 164 -2.88 -20.72 -21.15
C GLY A 164 -3.18 -19.95 -19.87
N THR A 165 -2.74 -18.69 -19.83
CA THR A 165 -2.83 -17.85 -18.63
C THR A 165 -4.27 -17.58 -18.18
N MET A 166 -5.26 -17.65 -19.08
CA MET A 166 -6.68 -17.50 -18.70
C MET A 166 -7.16 -18.63 -17.80
N ALA A 167 -6.70 -19.87 -18.03
CA ALA A 167 -7.07 -21.01 -17.18
C ALA A 167 -6.47 -20.88 -15.78
N SER A 168 -5.20 -20.42 -15.70
CA SER A 168 -4.55 -20.09 -14.43
C SER A 168 -5.34 -19.01 -13.68
N LEU A 169 -5.72 -17.92 -14.35
CA LEU A 169 -6.54 -16.87 -13.75
C LEU A 169 -7.92 -17.39 -13.29
N ALA A 170 -8.59 -18.22 -14.08
CA ALA A 170 -9.88 -18.81 -13.71
C ALA A 170 -9.79 -19.70 -12.46
N THR A 171 -8.64 -20.32 -12.20
CA THR A 171 -8.41 -21.12 -10.99
C THR A 171 -8.52 -20.27 -9.71
N ALA A 172 -8.22 -18.97 -9.78
CA ALA A 172 -8.36 -18.04 -8.65
C ALA A 172 -9.80 -17.53 -8.42
N GLN A 173 -10.77 -17.88 -9.27
CA GLN A 173 -12.13 -17.30 -9.24
C GLN A 173 -12.80 -17.36 -7.87
N SER A 174 -12.66 -18.46 -7.12
CA SER A 174 -13.29 -18.62 -5.80
C SER A 174 -12.73 -17.68 -4.72
N PHE A 175 -11.55 -17.11 -4.96
CA PHE A 175 -10.85 -16.20 -4.04
C PHE A 175 -11.01 -14.73 -4.43
N ILE A 176 -11.49 -14.44 -5.64
CA ILE A 176 -11.71 -13.08 -6.15
C ILE A 176 -13.17 -12.68 -5.85
N LYS A 177 -13.37 -11.89 -4.80
CA LYS A 177 -14.69 -11.44 -4.35
C LYS A 177 -15.00 -9.98 -4.68
N ASP A 178 -13.99 -9.24 -5.12
CA ASP A 178 -14.06 -7.81 -5.41
C ASP A 178 -13.12 -7.46 -6.57
N ASP A 179 -13.10 -6.18 -6.93
CA ASP A 179 -12.13 -5.61 -7.85
C ASP A 179 -10.69 -5.94 -7.43
N PHE A 180 -9.81 -6.18 -8.40
CA PHE A 180 -8.46 -6.68 -8.13
C PHE A 180 -7.41 -6.19 -9.14
N ILE A 181 -6.15 -6.22 -8.72
CA ILE A 181 -4.98 -6.10 -9.59
C ILE A 181 -4.53 -7.49 -10.04
N LEU A 182 -4.30 -7.66 -11.34
CA LEU A 182 -3.64 -8.83 -11.91
C LEU A 182 -2.19 -8.49 -12.21
N LEU A 183 -1.25 -9.32 -11.75
CA LEU A 183 0.18 -9.26 -12.08
C LEU A 183 0.66 -10.58 -12.69
N GLU A 184 1.63 -10.49 -13.58
CA GLU A 184 2.49 -11.61 -13.99
C GLU A 184 3.72 -11.67 -13.06
N GLY A 185 4.03 -12.87 -12.56
CA GLY A 185 5.00 -13.06 -11.48
C GLY A 185 6.47 -13.18 -11.90
N ASP A 186 6.73 -13.08 -13.20
CA ASP A 186 8.05 -12.98 -13.83
C ASP A 186 8.52 -11.53 -14.04
N LEU A 187 7.68 -10.55 -13.68
CA LEU A 187 7.97 -9.14 -13.86
C LEU A 187 8.76 -8.53 -12.70
N VAL A 188 9.75 -7.70 -13.04
CA VAL A 188 10.43 -6.77 -12.14
C VAL A 188 10.17 -5.35 -12.62
N PHE A 189 9.48 -4.54 -11.83
CA PHE A 189 8.99 -3.23 -12.30
C PHE A 189 9.09 -2.12 -11.23
N GLU A 190 8.98 -0.86 -11.70
CA GLU A 190 8.92 0.33 -10.83
C GLU A 190 7.50 0.58 -10.27
N GLU A 191 7.42 1.07 -9.03
CA GLU A 191 6.18 1.32 -8.27
C GLU A 191 5.14 2.16 -9.04
N ARG A 192 5.62 3.16 -9.80
CA ARG A 192 4.79 4.18 -10.48
C ARG A 192 3.69 3.59 -11.36
N GLY A 193 3.95 2.46 -12.02
CA GLY A 193 2.98 1.80 -12.90
C GLY A 193 1.76 1.31 -12.13
N LEU A 194 2.01 0.61 -11.03
CA LEU A 194 0.98 0.10 -10.12
C LEU A 194 0.18 1.26 -9.50
N THR A 195 0.85 2.29 -8.97
CA THR A 195 0.18 3.42 -8.32
C THR A 195 -0.72 4.20 -9.29
N GLN A 196 -0.27 4.42 -10.53
CA GLN A 196 -1.10 5.11 -11.53
C GLN A 196 -2.28 4.24 -11.99
N LEU A 197 -2.07 2.94 -12.10
CA LEU A 197 -3.13 2.00 -12.47
C LEU A 197 -4.23 1.95 -11.40
N LEU A 198 -3.88 1.89 -10.12
CA LEU A 198 -4.84 1.93 -9.01
C LEU A 198 -5.66 3.22 -9.01
N ARG A 199 -5.03 4.37 -9.33
CA ARG A 199 -5.69 5.70 -9.40
C ARG A 199 -6.48 5.96 -10.68
N SER A 200 -6.46 5.05 -11.65
CA SER A 200 -7.14 5.24 -12.92
C SER A 200 -8.68 5.25 -12.76
N ARG A 201 -9.35 6.06 -13.57
CA ARG A 201 -10.81 6.29 -13.47
C ARG A 201 -11.63 5.12 -13.96
N ASP A 202 -11.16 4.42 -14.98
CA ASP A 202 -11.83 3.24 -15.51
C ASP A 202 -11.68 2.10 -14.50
N THR A 203 -12.75 1.37 -14.19
CA THR A 203 -12.70 0.28 -13.21
C THR A 203 -12.01 -0.97 -13.73
N SER A 204 -11.86 -1.09 -15.05
CA SER A 204 -10.98 -2.07 -15.68
C SER A 204 -10.01 -1.36 -16.60
N SER A 205 -8.71 -1.61 -16.45
CA SER A 205 -7.66 -0.93 -17.20
C SER A 205 -6.41 -1.79 -17.29
N ILE A 206 -5.65 -1.63 -18.37
CA ILE A 206 -4.31 -2.22 -18.50
C ILE A 206 -3.22 -1.16 -18.41
N LEU A 207 -2.05 -1.57 -17.93
CA LEU A 207 -0.86 -0.73 -17.99
C LEU A 207 -0.18 -0.90 -19.36
N ILE A 208 0.09 0.22 -20.04
CA ILE A 208 0.84 0.23 -21.29
C ILE A 208 2.09 1.12 -21.20
N THR A 209 3.14 0.73 -21.91
CA THR A 209 4.39 1.51 -22.04
C THR A 209 4.80 1.67 -23.50
N SER A 210 5.90 2.39 -23.72
CA SER A 210 6.55 2.52 -25.02
C SER A 210 7.10 1.17 -25.50
N VAL A 211 6.91 0.89 -26.79
CA VAL A 211 7.22 -0.42 -27.36
C VAL A 211 8.72 -0.68 -27.47
N ARG A 212 9.16 -1.86 -27.04
CA ARG A 212 10.53 -2.35 -27.19
C ARG A 212 10.81 -2.83 -28.61
N LYS A 213 12.10 -2.84 -28.97
CA LYS A 213 12.52 -3.29 -30.31
C LYS A 213 12.28 -4.78 -30.59
N THR A 214 12.08 -5.58 -29.55
CA THR A 214 11.94 -7.04 -29.69
C THR A 214 10.51 -7.46 -30.02
N TYR A 215 9.50 -6.67 -29.64
CA TYR A 215 8.07 -6.97 -29.87
C TYR A 215 7.62 -8.32 -29.30
N ASP A 216 8.22 -8.74 -28.18
CA ASP A 216 7.88 -10.02 -27.53
C ASP A 216 6.56 -9.91 -26.73
N GLU A 217 6.20 -8.69 -26.34
CA GLU A 217 4.98 -8.40 -25.58
C GLU A 217 3.78 -7.99 -26.43
N ALA A 218 2.60 -8.09 -25.84
CA ALA A 218 1.36 -7.77 -26.54
C ALA A 218 1.32 -6.27 -26.89
N MET A 219 1.47 -5.95 -28.18
CA MET A 219 1.30 -4.59 -28.67
C MET A 219 -0.16 -4.17 -28.61
N VAL A 220 -0.39 -2.87 -28.48
CA VAL A 220 -1.71 -2.25 -28.35
C VAL A 220 -1.89 -1.16 -29.40
N GLU A 221 -3.05 -1.16 -30.05
CA GLU A 221 -3.53 -0.09 -30.94
C GLU A 221 -4.74 0.57 -30.29
N ILE A 222 -4.74 1.91 -30.22
CA ILE A 222 -5.77 2.70 -29.53
C ILE A 222 -6.54 3.53 -30.56
N HIS A 223 -7.85 3.37 -30.69
CA HIS A 223 -8.67 4.25 -31.54
C HIS A 223 -9.63 5.06 -30.67
N ASP A 224 -9.67 6.37 -30.89
CA ASP A 224 -10.60 7.29 -30.23
C ASP A 224 -10.62 7.19 -28.69
N GLY A 225 -9.45 6.91 -28.09
CA GLY A 225 -9.28 6.77 -26.64
C GLY A 225 -9.64 5.39 -26.07
N TYR A 226 -9.92 4.40 -26.92
CA TYR A 226 -10.20 3.02 -26.52
C TYR A 226 -9.19 2.05 -27.11
N ILE A 227 -8.92 0.96 -26.39
CA ILE A 227 -8.13 -0.14 -26.93
C ILE A 227 -8.92 -0.78 -28.08
N TYR A 228 -8.36 -0.70 -29.28
CA TYR A 228 -8.96 -1.23 -30.50
C TYR A 228 -8.49 -2.65 -30.79
N LYS A 229 -7.20 -2.91 -30.60
CA LYS A 229 -6.57 -4.19 -30.90
C LYS A 229 -5.41 -4.46 -29.96
N MET A 230 -5.20 -5.74 -29.66
CA MET A 230 -4.04 -6.24 -28.95
C MET A 230 -3.61 -7.60 -29.48
N SER A 231 -2.31 -7.82 -29.64
CA SER A 231 -1.71 -9.05 -30.20
C SER A 231 -0.19 -9.00 -30.04
N LYS A 232 0.47 -10.18 -29.94
CA LYS A 232 1.94 -10.31 -30.02
C LYS A 232 2.47 -10.36 -31.46
N ASP A 233 1.59 -10.48 -32.46
CA ASP A 233 2.00 -10.49 -33.87
C ASP A 233 1.93 -9.09 -34.48
N ILE A 234 3.11 -8.50 -34.71
CA ILE A 234 3.26 -7.16 -35.27
C ILE A 234 2.59 -6.97 -36.63
N HIS A 235 2.45 -8.04 -37.42
CA HIS A 235 1.85 -7.98 -38.76
C HIS A 235 0.33 -7.74 -38.71
N GLN A 236 -0.29 -7.85 -37.53
CA GLN A 236 -1.71 -7.56 -37.35
C GLN A 236 -2.00 -6.06 -37.16
N PHE A 237 -0.97 -5.21 -37.02
CA PHE A 237 -1.11 -3.81 -36.65
C PHE A 237 -0.93 -2.86 -37.84
N ASN A 238 -1.78 -1.84 -37.89
CA ASN A 238 -1.58 -0.69 -38.78
C ASN A 238 -0.83 0.45 -38.05
N ARG A 239 -1.09 0.59 -36.75
CA ARG A 239 -0.36 1.48 -35.84
C ARG A 239 -0.11 0.75 -34.52
N ILE A 240 0.99 1.08 -33.88
CA ILE A 240 1.35 0.59 -32.56
C ILE A 240 1.43 1.81 -31.63
N ASP A 241 0.57 1.83 -30.61
CA ASP A 241 0.45 2.95 -29.67
C ASP A 241 1.13 2.67 -28.32
N GLY A 242 1.36 1.38 -28.00
CA GLY A 242 2.09 0.93 -26.81
C GLY A 242 2.23 -0.59 -26.75
N GLU A 243 2.88 -1.09 -25.71
CA GLU A 243 2.93 -2.51 -25.32
C GLU A 243 2.23 -2.66 -23.97
N MET A 244 1.36 -3.66 -23.85
CA MET A 244 0.77 -4.06 -22.58
C MET A 244 1.84 -4.71 -21.73
N ILE A 245 1.95 -4.27 -20.49
CA ILE A 245 2.73 -4.94 -19.46
C ILE A 245 1.73 -5.83 -18.70
N GLY A 246 2.15 -7.00 -18.23
CA GLY A 246 1.35 -7.95 -17.43
C GLY A 246 0.85 -7.43 -16.07
N ILE A 247 0.43 -6.16 -16.00
CA ILE A 247 -0.12 -5.46 -14.85
C ILE A 247 -1.46 -4.86 -15.28
N SER A 248 -2.56 -5.43 -14.77
CA SER A 248 -3.92 -5.04 -15.13
C SER A 248 -4.78 -4.81 -13.89
N LYS A 249 -5.81 -3.99 -14.05
CA LYS A 249 -6.85 -3.73 -13.04
C LYS A 249 -8.16 -4.23 -13.60
N PHE A 250 -8.88 -5.05 -12.85
CA PHE A 250 -10.17 -5.57 -13.26
C PHE A 250 -11.23 -5.29 -12.21
N SER A 251 -12.38 -4.84 -12.71
CA SER A 251 -13.60 -4.90 -11.91
C SER A 251 -14.09 -6.34 -11.83
N LEU A 252 -14.72 -6.72 -10.71
CA LEU A 252 -15.30 -8.06 -10.55
C LEU A 252 -16.31 -8.36 -11.67
N SER A 253 -17.10 -7.36 -12.08
CA SER A 253 -18.05 -7.47 -13.19
C SER A 253 -17.38 -7.76 -14.53
N PHE A 254 -16.26 -7.11 -14.82
CA PHE A 254 -15.51 -7.34 -16.07
C PHE A 254 -14.89 -8.73 -16.06
N PHE A 255 -14.32 -9.15 -14.93
CA PHE A 255 -13.78 -10.50 -14.78
C PHE A 255 -14.86 -11.59 -14.91
N LYS A 256 -16.06 -11.38 -14.35
CA LYS A 256 -17.19 -12.29 -14.57
C LYS A 256 -17.55 -12.43 -16.05
N LYS A 257 -17.45 -11.36 -16.85
CA LYS A 257 -17.63 -11.42 -18.30
C LYS A 257 -16.52 -12.19 -19.00
N MET A 258 -15.28 -12.07 -18.54
CA MET A 258 -14.18 -12.88 -19.05
C MET A 258 -14.44 -14.37 -18.79
N LEU A 259 -14.90 -14.73 -17.59
CA LEU A 259 -15.25 -16.11 -17.23
C LEU A 259 -16.44 -16.64 -18.02
N GLU A 260 -17.45 -15.81 -18.30
CA GLU A 260 -18.60 -16.17 -19.13
C GLU A 260 -18.15 -16.56 -20.54
N ILE A 261 -17.34 -15.71 -21.21
CA ILE A 261 -16.77 -16.02 -22.53
C ILE A 261 -15.87 -17.26 -22.47
N PHE A 262 -15.02 -17.36 -21.45
CA PHE A 262 -14.11 -18.49 -21.28
C PHE A 262 -14.83 -19.82 -21.02
N SER A 263 -16.06 -19.80 -20.49
CA SER A 263 -16.82 -21.04 -20.23
C SER A 263 -17.19 -21.81 -21.51
N GLU A 264 -17.21 -21.14 -22.66
CA GLU A 264 -17.45 -21.72 -23.99
C GLU A 264 -16.14 -21.99 -24.76
N ASN A 265 -14.97 -21.78 -24.13
CA ASN A 265 -13.67 -21.88 -24.80
C ASN A 265 -13.27 -23.33 -25.08
N GLU A 266 -12.88 -23.58 -26.34
CA GLU A 266 -12.33 -24.86 -26.79
C GLU A 266 -10.79 -24.88 -26.90
N ASN A 267 -10.14 -23.70 -26.90
CA ASN A 267 -8.69 -23.59 -27.03
C ASN A 267 -8.02 -23.56 -25.63
N PRO A 268 -7.43 -24.66 -25.14
CA PRO A 268 -6.88 -24.70 -23.79
C PRO A 268 -5.69 -23.73 -23.59
N LEU A 269 -5.01 -23.32 -24.66
CA LEU A 269 -3.83 -22.45 -24.63
C LEU A 269 -4.16 -20.96 -24.67
N ILE A 270 -5.43 -20.57 -24.56
CA ILE A 270 -5.81 -19.16 -24.63
C ILE A 270 -5.30 -18.38 -23.41
N ASN A 271 -4.66 -17.25 -23.69
CA ASN A 271 -4.21 -16.33 -22.66
C ASN A 271 -5.29 -15.30 -22.31
N TYR A 272 -5.22 -14.73 -21.10
CA TYR A 272 -6.26 -13.84 -20.58
C TYR A 272 -6.41 -12.55 -21.39
N GLU A 273 -5.34 -12.07 -22.03
CA GLU A 273 -5.34 -10.83 -22.82
C GLU A 273 -6.29 -10.91 -24.03
N TYR A 274 -6.46 -12.10 -24.62
CA TYR A 274 -7.37 -12.30 -25.76
C TYR A 274 -8.83 -12.36 -25.33
N ILE A 275 -9.13 -13.06 -24.22
CA ILE A 275 -10.49 -13.07 -23.64
C ILE A 275 -10.87 -11.67 -23.14
N MET A 276 -9.93 -10.95 -22.54
CA MET A 276 -10.12 -9.55 -22.15
C MET A 276 -10.49 -8.69 -23.37
N MET A 277 -9.82 -8.88 -24.52
CA MET A 277 -10.18 -8.17 -25.75
C MET A 277 -11.57 -8.52 -26.28
N ASP A 278 -12.01 -9.77 -26.14
CA ASP A 278 -13.36 -10.17 -26.52
C ASP A 278 -14.41 -9.46 -25.66
N VAL A 279 -14.18 -9.33 -24.34
CA VAL A 279 -15.02 -8.51 -23.46
C VAL A 279 -14.95 -7.03 -23.86
N ALA A 280 -13.77 -6.51 -24.20
CA ALA A 280 -13.58 -5.10 -24.57
C ALA A 280 -14.28 -4.69 -25.88
N ARG A 281 -14.81 -5.64 -26.66
CA ARG A 281 -15.66 -5.35 -27.83
C ARG A 281 -16.97 -4.66 -27.43
N ASP A 282 -17.55 -5.06 -26.31
CA ASP A 282 -18.84 -4.54 -25.84
C ASP A 282 -18.69 -3.65 -24.60
N TYR A 283 -17.69 -3.92 -23.76
CA TYR A 283 -17.51 -3.26 -22.47
C TYR A 283 -16.28 -2.35 -22.45
N ARG A 284 -16.32 -1.32 -21.60
CA ARG A 284 -15.24 -0.33 -21.51
C ARG A 284 -14.03 -0.91 -20.81
N LEU A 285 -12.91 -0.97 -21.53
CA LEU A 285 -11.57 -1.25 -21.01
C LEU A 285 -10.71 0.01 -21.17
N GLY A 286 -10.27 0.58 -20.06
CA GLY A 286 -9.36 1.72 -20.04
C GLY A 286 -7.90 1.31 -20.23
N TYR A 287 -7.02 2.29 -20.26
CA TYR A 287 -5.58 2.07 -20.22
C TYR A 287 -4.90 3.17 -19.41
N VAL A 288 -3.75 2.83 -18.83
CA VAL A 288 -2.83 3.79 -18.21
C VAL A 288 -1.51 3.72 -18.95
N ARG A 289 -1.12 4.84 -19.55
CA ARG A 289 0.14 4.95 -20.25
C ARG A 289 1.20 5.52 -19.34
N VAL A 290 2.29 4.79 -19.16
CA VAL A 290 3.45 5.24 -18.40
C VAL A 290 4.68 5.23 -19.30
N ASP A 291 5.01 6.40 -19.85
CA ASP A 291 6.24 6.55 -20.62
C ASP A 291 7.48 6.47 -19.71
N ASP A 292 8.61 6.06 -20.30
CA ASP A 292 9.87 5.77 -19.59
C ASP A 292 9.76 4.75 -18.45
N PHE A 293 8.78 3.84 -18.50
CA PHE A 293 8.59 2.80 -17.48
C PHE A 293 9.76 1.80 -17.51
N ILE A 294 10.47 1.67 -16.38
CA ILE A 294 11.56 0.71 -16.25
C ILE A 294 10.98 -0.60 -15.71
N TRP A 295 11.13 -1.65 -16.51
CA TRP A 295 10.67 -2.99 -16.16
C TRP A 295 11.57 -4.06 -16.80
N GLY A 296 11.47 -5.30 -16.34
CA GLY A 296 12.16 -6.46 -16.90
C GLY A 296 11.32 -7.72 -16.67
N GLU A 297 11.55 -8.71 -17.51
CA GLU A 297 10.87 -10.01 -17.49
C GLU A 297 11.93 -11.10 -17.63
N ILE A 298 11.65 -12.26 -17.02
CA ILE A 298 12.53 -13.41 -17.03
C ILE A 298 11.75 -14.63 -17.54
N ASP A 299 11.84 -14.85 -18.84
CA ASP A 299 11.38 -16.04 -19.55
C ASP A 299 12.44 -17.13 -19.64
N GLU A 300 13.72 -16.75 -19.50
CA GLU A 300 14.85 -17.64 -19.66
C GLU A 300 16.05 -17.26 -18.78
N GLN A 301 16.88 -18.27 -18.47
CA GLN A 301 18.08 -18.13 -17.64
C GLN A 301 19.03 -17.00 -18.09
N ALA A 302 19.09 -16.73 -19.41
CA ALA A 302 19.97 -15.70 -19.97
C ALA A 302 19.59 -14.26 -19.56
N GLN A 303 18.30 -14.01 -19.27
CA GLN A 303 17.80 -12.68 -18.90
C GLN A 303 18.08 -12.33 -17.43
N ILE A 304 18.21 -13.35 -16.55
CA ILE A 304 18.35 -13.16 -15.09
C ILE A 304 19.41 -12.11 -14.76
N LYS A 305 20.63 -12.26 -15.29
CA LYS A 305 21.73 -11.35 -14.96
C LYS A 305 21.43 -9.91 -15.39
N PHE A 306 20.82 -9.72 -16.55
CA PHE A 306 20.48 -8.39 -17.04
C PHE A 306 19.37 -7.76 -16.18
N VAL A 307 18.34 -8.52 -15.83
CA VAL A 307 17.23 -8.05 -15.00
C VAL A 307 17.72 -7.71 -13.58
N THR A 308 18.44 -8.62 -12.92
CA THR A 308 18.86 -8.45 -11.52
C THR A 308 20.01 -7.45 -11.36
N GLN A 309 20.95 -7.35 -12.30
CA GLN A 309 22.15 -6.51 -12.17
C GLN A 309 22.11 -5.21 -12.96
N THR A 310 21.13 -5.03 -13.87
CA THR A 310 21.01 -3.80 -14.67
C THR A 310 19.64 -3.14 -14.52
N ILE A 311 18.56 -3.88 -14.73
CA ILE A 311 17.21 -3.29 -14.70
C ILE A 311 16.80 -2.94 -13.27
N TYR A 312 16.91 -3.87 -12.33
CA TYR A 312 16.52 -3.66 -10.95
C TYR A 312 17.29 -2.50 -10.27
N PRO A 313 18.63 -2.40 -10.37
CA PRO A 313 19.34 -1.23 -9.84
C PRO A 313 18.91 0.12 -10.45
N ARG A 314 18.53 0.13 -11.74
CA ARG A 314 18.00 1.33 -12.40
C ARG A 314 16.61 1.71 -11.88
N ILE A 315 15.76 0.71 -11.60
CA ILE A 315 14.45 0.93 -10.96
C ILE A 315 14.67 1.62 -9.60
N ILE A 316 15.48 1.03 -8.73
CA ILE A 316 15.77 1.58 -7.39
C ILE A 316 16.36 3.00 -7.48
N GLN A 317 17.29 3.23 -8.40
CA GLN A 317 17.87 4.56 -8.61
C GLN A 317 16.83 5.60 -9.06
N LYS A 318 15.93 5.20 -9.97
CA LYS A 318 14.87 6.08 -10.47
C LYS A 318 13.83 6.37 -9.40
N GLU A 319 13.40 5.37 -8.63
CA GLU A 319 12.48 5.52 -7.50
C GLU A 319 13.07 6.46 -6.44
N LYS A 320 14.35 6.28 -6.08
CA LYS A 320 15.05 7.19 -5.15
C LYS A 320 15.07 8.62 -5.66
N ARG A 321 15.34 8.84 -6.96
CA ARG A 321 15.34 10.18 -7.57
C ARG A 321 13.94 10.81 -7.52
N LEU A 322 12.90 10.09 -7.93
CA LEU A 322 11.52 10.57 -7.92
C LEU A 322 11.04 10.91 -6.50
N ALA A 323 11.44 10.10 -5.51
CA ALA A 323 11.16 10.39 -4.10
C ALA A 323 11.82 11.71 -3.67
N LEU A 324 13.08 11.94 -4.02
CA LEU A 324 13.77 13.21 -3.73
C LEU A 324 13.15 14.41 -4.46
N GLU A 325 12.70 14.23 -5.71
CA GLU A 325 11.97 15.28 -6.45
C GLU A 325 10.63 15.62 -5.79
N THR A 326 9.91 14.61 -5.30
CA THR A 326 8.65 14.80 -4.54
C THR A 326 8.91 15.58 -3.25
N VAL A 327 9.94 15.20 -2.49
CA VAL A 327 10.34 15.89 -1.27
C VAL A 327 10.80 17.32 -1.57
N ARG A 328 11.55 17.54 -2.67
CA ARG A 328 11.96 18.86 -3.14
C ARG A 328 10.76 19.75 -3.46
N ALA A 329 9.76 19.23 -4.17
CA ALA A 329 8.52 19.96 -4.45
C ALA A 329 7.79 20.33 -3.16
N PHE A 330 7.68 19.38 -2.22
CA PHE A 330 7.10 19.59 -0.90
C PHE A 330 7.83 20.69 -0.11
N ILE A 331 9.17 20.67 -0.07
CA ILE A 331 9.98 21.71 0.60
C ILE A 331 9.69 23.09 0.00
N LYS A 332 9.74 23.20 -1.34
CA LYS A 332 9.53 24.47 -2.04
C LYS A 332 8.15 25.06 -1.73
N GLU A 333 7.13 24.21 -1.73
CA GLU A 333 5.76 24.61 -1.41
C GLU A 333 5.61 25.03 0.06
N LYS A 334 6.06 24.20 1.01
CA LYS A 334 5.76 24.40 2.43
C LYS A 334 6.68 25.39 3.13
N MET A 335 7.93 25.51 2.68
CA MET A 335 8.90 26.46 3.23
C MET A 335 8.97 27.77 2.42
N ASN A 336 8.22 27.86 1.31
CA ASN A 336 8.22 29.01 0.40
C ASN A 336 9.64 29.38 -0.08
N VAL A 337 10.36 28.38 -0.62
CA VAL A 337 11.74 28.49 -1.10
C VAL A 337 11.86 28.06 -2.57
N THR A 338 12.97 28.43 -3.20
CA THR A 338 13.32 28.07 -4.58
C THR A 338 14.39 26.97 -4.60
N ASP A 339 14.74 26.47 -5.80
CA ASP A 339 15.82 25.48 -5.92
C ASP A 339 17.20 26.05 -5.55
N ASP A 340 17.41 27.36 -5.73
CA ASP A 340 18.66 28.04 -5.40
C ASP A 340 18.88 28.14 -3.88
N ASP A 341 17.81 28.00 -3.09
CA ASP A 341 17.87 28.01 -1.62
C ASP A 341 18.24 26.63 -1.04
N ILE A 342 18.22 25.55 -1.85
CA ILE A 342 18.44 24.17 -1.39
C ILE A 342 19.91 23.78 -1.63
N ASP A 343 20.73 23.94 -0.59
CA ASP A 343 22.16 23.60 -0.62
C ASP A 343 22.41 22.08 -0.66
N LEU A 344 21.56 21.31 0.05
CA LEU A 344 21.67 19.85 0.16
C LEU A 344 20.29 19.23 0.36
N LEU A 345 20.05 18.06 -0.25
CA LEU A 345 18.90 17.21 0.03
C LEU A 345 19.30 15.73 -0.09
N GLU A 346 19.20 14.98 1.00
CA GLU A 346 19.60 13.57 1.07
C GLU A 346 18.68 12.74 1.98
N SER A 347 18.70 11.41 1.82
CA SER A 347 17.98 10.50 2.72
C SER A 347 18.70 10.37 4.05
N ALA A 348 17.95 10.35 5.15
CA ALA A 348 18.46 10.30 6.53
C ALA A 348 18.05 9.03 7.30
N GLY A 349 17.47 8.02 6.63
CA GLY A 349 17.10 6.72 7.24
C GLY A 349 15.81 6.76 8.06
N GLY A 350 15.62 5.78 8.95
CA GLY A 350 14.44 5.61 9.82
C GLY A 350 13.65 4.31 9.54
N MET A 351 13.14 3.66 10.59
CA MET A 351 12.41 2.39 10.49
C MET A 351 10.95 2.59 10.03
N THR A 352 10.22 3.53 10.66
CA THR A 352 8.78 3.71 10.42
C THR A 352 8.46 4.80 9.39
N ASN A 353 9.35 5.79 9.22
CA ASN A 353 9.12 6.98 8.41
C ASN A 353 10.26 7.22 7.41
N LYS A 354 9.94 7.83 6.26
CA LYS A 354 10.96 8.24 5.27
C LYS A 354 11.53 9.60 5.69
N ASN A 355 12.72 9.61 6.25
CA ASN A 355 13.39 10.85 6.68
C ASN A 355 14.39 11.38 5.64
N TYR A 356 14.44 12.70 5.50
CA TYR A 356 15.35 13.39 4.60
C TYR A 356 16.01 14.57 5.32
N LYS A 357 17.33 14.72 5.17
CA LYS A 357 18.05 15.90 5.62
C LYS A 357 18.05 16.92 4.49
N VAL A 358 17.69 18.16 4.79
CA VAL A 358 17.80 19.29 3.87
C VAL A 358 18.65 20.40 4.50
N VAL A 359 19.48 21.06 3.71
CA VAL A 359 20.14 22.32 4.10
C VAL A 359 19.56 23.43 3.24
N LEU A 360 18.93 24.40 3.89
CA LEU A 360 18.30 25.57 3.26
C LEU A 360 19.04 26.83 3.70
N ASN A 361 19.67 27.55 2.76
CA ASN A 361 20.42 28.77 3.05
C ASN A 361 21.38 28.64 4.24
N GLY A 362 22.13 27.53 4.28
CA GLY A 362 23.07 27.20 5.36
C GLY A 362 22.45 26.70 6.67
N GLN A 363 21.12 26.52 6.73
CA GLN A 363 20.42 25.99 7.90
C GLN A 363 19.92 24.57 7.65
N SER A 364 20.26 23.63 8.54
CA SER A 364 19.86 22.23 8.40
C SER A 364 18.47 21.95 9.00
N PHE A 365 17.69 21.14 8.30
CA PHE A 365 16.38 20.64 8.72
C PHE A 365 16.28 19.12 8.47
N ILE A 366 15.39 18.47 9.21
CA ILE A 366 14.96 17.09 8.98
C ILE A 366 13.50 17.10 8.50
N ILE A 367 13.22 16.35 7.46
CA ILE A 367 11.89 16.20 6.87
C ILE A 367 11.47 14.76 7.08
N ARG A 368 10.31 14.58 7.70
CA ARG A 368 9.66 13.28 7.89
C ARG A 368 8.46 13.22 6.98
N ILE A 369 8.45 12.29 6.02
CA ILE A 369 7.25 11.94 5.26
C ILE A 369 6.67 10.67 5.90
N ALA A 370 5.46 10.78 6.44
CA ALA A 370 4.81 9.66 7.12
C ALA A 370 4.52 8.52 6.13
N GLY A 371 4.58 7.28 6.61
CA GLY A 371 4.21 6.10 5.83
C GLY A 371 2.70 6.01 5.54
N ASN A 372 2.34 5.48 4.37
CA ASN A 372 0.94 5.24 3.99
C ASN A 372 0.25 4.29 4.99
N GLY A 373 -0.97 4.64 5.44
CA GLY A 373 -1.78 3.79 6.30
C GLY A 373 -1.50 3.93 7.80
N THR A 374 -0.71 4.92 8.23
CA THR A 374 -0.44 5.19 9.66
C THR A 374 -1.56 5.97 10.34
N GLU A 375 -2.44 6.61 9.55
CA GLU A 375 -3.61 7.36 10.02
C GLU A 375 -4.64 6.52 10.78
N ARG A 376 -4.63 5.19 10.60
CA ARG A 376 -5.54 4.27 11.30
C ARG A 376 -5.19 4.07 12.76
N PHE A 377 -3.96 4.39 13.17
CA PHE A 377 -3.50 4.11 14.53
C PHE A 377 -2.69 5.23 15.18
N ILE A 378 -2.27 6.26 14.45
CA ILE A 378 -1.60 7.44 15.02
C ILE A 378 -2.51 8.67 14.86
N ASP A 379 -2.75 9.36 15.98
CA ASP A 379 -3.48 10.63 16.00
C ASP A 379 -2.52 11.80 15.70
N ARG A 380 -2.51 12.21 14.44
CA ARG A 380 -1.63 13.29 13.93
C ARG A 380 -2.03 14.68 14.41
N ILE A 381 -3.27 14.87 14.88
CA ILE A 381 -3.71 16.14 15.47
C ILE A 381 -3.07 16.28 16.85
N SER A 382 -3.23 15.25 17.69
CA SER A 382 -2.63 15.19 19.02
C SER A 382 -1.09 15.27 18.95
N GLU A 383 -0.45 14.56 18.02
CA GLU A 383 1.00 14.62 17.82
C GLU A 383 1.49 16.06 17.58
N LYS A 384 0.80 16.81 16.70
CA LYS A 384 1.18 18.19 16.37
C LYS A 384 1.07 19.11 17.59
N GLU A 385 -0.03 19.00 18.34
CA GLU A 385 -0.27 19.81 19.53
C GLU A 385 0.74 19.49 20.62
N ASN A 386 0.96 18.21 20.92
CA ASN A 386 1.87 17.75 21.96
C ASN A 386 3.33 18.07 21.63
N SER A 387 3.78 17.88 20.38
CA SER A 387 5.13 18.30 19.96
C SER A 387 5.30 19.81 20.07
N THR A 388 4.28 20.61 19.74
CA THR A 388 4.34 22.09 19.92
C THR A 388 4.53 22.47 21.39
N LEU A 389 3.82 21.80 22.29
CA LEU A 389 3.99 22.00 23.74
C LEU A 389 5.37 21.56 24.23
N GLY A 390 5.87 20.41 23.75
CA GLY A 390 7.23 19.93 24.01
C GLY A 390 8.32 20.92 23.57
N GLN A 391 8.11 21.59 22.43
CA GLN A 391 8.98 22.66 21.93
C GLN A 391 8.95 23.89 22.83
N ILE A 392 7.76 24.34 23.27
CA ILE A 392 7.59 25.48 24.19
C ILE A 392 8.29 25.20 25.53
N LEU A 393 8.22 23.96 26.02
CA LEU A 393 8.97 23.51 27.20
C LEU A 393 10.48 23.38 26.95
N GLY A 394 10.94 23.50 25.70
CA GLY A 394 12.34 23.35 25.32
C GLY A 394 12.86 21.92 25.40
N LEU A 395 11.97 20.93 25.33
CA LEU A 395 12.27 19.51 25.27
C LEU A 395 12.59 19.07 23.84
N ASP A 396 11.78 19.52 22.87
CA ASP A 396 11.88 19.16 21.46
C ASP A 396 12.59 20.26 20.63
N VAL A 397 12.88 19.96 19.36
CA VAL A 397 13.40 20.90 18.37
C VAL A 397 12.29 21.70 17.70
N GLU A 398 12.59 22.93 17.30
CA GLU A 398 11.65 23.78 16.56
C GLU A 398 11.16 23.06 15.29
N THR A 399 9.84 23.00 15.13
CA THR A 399 9.17 22.45 13.95
C THR A 399 8.68 23.59 13.07
N ALA A 400 9.29 23.73 11.89
CA ALA A 400 8.94 24.76 10.92
C ALA A 400 7.60 24.47 10.21
N TYR A 401 7.26 23.19 10.04
CA TYR A 401 6.02 22.78 9.40
C TYR A 401 5.53 21.44 9.95
N PHE A 402 4.22 21.32 10.16
CA PHE A 402 3.55 20.07 10.50
C PHE A 402 2.18 20.00 9.84
N ASP A 403 1.99 18.99 8.99
CA ASP A 403 0.73 18.59 8.39
C ASP A 403 0.00 17.56 9.25
N SER A 404 -1.12 17.95 9.85
CA SER A 404 -1.93 17.05 10.70
C SER A 404 -2.81 16.09 9.91
N GLU A 405 -2.94 16.24 8.58
CA GLU A 405 -3.65 15.27 7.74
C GLU A 405 -2.70 14.18 7.27
N THR A 406 -1.52 14.56 6.76
CA THR A 406 -0.56 13.60 6.21
C THR A 406 0.47 13.10 7.23
N GLY A 407 0.62 13.74 8.38
CA GLY A 407 1.69 13.45 9.37
C GLY A 407 3.08 13.91 8.94
N SER A 408 3.20 14.58 7.79
CA SER A 408 4.47 15.09 7.27
C SER A 408 4.96 16.28 8.10
N LYS A 409 6.26 16.28 8.44
CA LYS A 409 6.86 17.26 9.36
C LYS A 409 8.20 17.77 8.84
N ILE A 410 8.49 19.07 9.07
CA ILE A 410 9.80 19.69 8.84
C ILE A 410 10.26 20.30 10.17
N SER A 411 11.35 19.79 10.74
CA SER A 411 11.91 20.26 12.00
C SER A 411 13.38 20.67 11.86
N ARG A 412 13.89 21.50 12.76
CA ARG A 412 15.31 21.87 12.82
C ARG A 412 16.16 20.62 13.01
N PHE A 413 17.25 20.53 12.26
CA PHE A 413 18.23 19.47 12.45
C PHE A 413 19.11 19.78 13.67
N ILE A 414 19.42 18.76 14.46
CA ILE A 414 20.31 18.88 15.61
C ILE A 414 21.75 18.80 15.09
N GLU A 415 22.45 19.93 15.07
CA GLU A 415 23.85 19.94 14.63
C GLU A 415 24.78 19.20 15.60
N GLU A 416 25.75 18.49 15.02
CA GLU A 416 26.66 17.60 15.75
C GLU A 416 25.91 16.62 16.66
N ALA A 417 24.81 16.06 16.14
CA ALA A 417 23.94 15.16 16.86
C ALA A 417 24.68 13.91 17.38
N GLU A 418 24.50 13.64 18.67
CA GLU A 418 24.86 12.39 19.33
C GLU A 418 23.57 11.77 19.88
N THR A 419 22.98 10.86 19.11
CA THR A 419 21.81 10.04 19.49
C THR A 419 22.22 9.02 20.54
N LEU A 420 21.43 8.85 21.60
CA LEU A 420 21.70 7.80 22.58
C LEU A 420 21.39 6.41 22.01
N ASN A 421 21.97 5.41 22.66
CA ASN A 421 21.69 3.99 22.46
C ASN A 421 21.64 3.33 23.86
N PRO A 422 21.24 2.05 23.98
CA PRO A 422 21.12 1.39 25.28
C PRO A 422 22.36 1.53 26.19
N VAL A 423 23.56 1.41 25.61
CA VAL A 423 24.83 1.50 26.35
C VAL A 423 25.11 2.92 26.85
N THR A 424 24.90 3.93 26.00
CA THR A 424 25.19 5.32 26.33
C THR A 424 24.12 5.94 27.23
N ALA A 425 22.86 5.50 27.14
CA ALA A 425 21.78 5.92 28.04
C ALA A 425 22.09 5.59 29.51
N ALA A 426 22.75 4.45 29.75
CA ALA A 426 23.19 4.03 31.08
C ALA A 426 24.29 4.91 31.70
N TYR A 427 24.94 5.80 30.95
CA TYR A 427 25.98 6.66 31.52
C TYR A 427 25.39 7.64 32.53
N PRO A 428 25.97 7.79 33.74
CA PRO A 428 25.36 8.58 34.82
C PRO A 428 24.99 10.01 34.45
N ARG A 429 25.75 10.64 33.54
CA ARG A 429 25.42 11.98 33.03
C ARG A 429 24.22 11.96 32.09
N ASN A 430 24.16 11.01 31.16
CA ASN A 430 23.07 10.92 30.19
C ASN A 430 21.75 10.54 30.90
N MET A 431 21.79 9.56 31.81
CA MET A 431 20.63 9.17 32.63
C MET A 431 20.06 10.34 33.45
N ARG A 432 20.91 11.21 34.01
CA ARG A 432 20.46 12.45 34.67
C ARG A 432 19.77 13.40 33.70
N GLN A 433 20.37 13.63 32.51
CA GLN A 433 19.75 14.51 31.51
C GLN A 433 18.40 13.96 31.02
N THR A 434 18.29 12.65 30.79
CA THR A 434 17.04 11.99 30.41
C THR A 434 15.97 12.15 31.49
N THR A 435 16.30 11.83 32.74
CA THR A 435 15.36 11.97 33.87
C THR A 435 14.97 13.42 34.14
N ASP A 436 15.87 14.38 33.94
CA ASP A 436 15.57 15.82 34.03
C ASP A 436 14.54 16.24 32.97
N LEU A 437 14.66 15.76 31.72
CA LEU A 437 13.69 16.05 30.65
C LEU A 437 12.32 15.43 30.96
N LEU A 438 12.28 14.14 31.33
CA LEU A 438 11.04 13.45 31.67
C LEU A 438 10.36 14.09 32.88
N ARG A 439 11.10 14.38 33.95
CA ARG A 439 10.56 15.10 35.12
C ARG A 439 10.02 16.46 34.73
N LYS A 440 10.72 17.21 33.88
CA LYS A 440 10.26 18.52 33.40
C LYS A 440 8.95 18.40 32.63
N LEU A 441 8.78 17.37 31.79
CA LEU A 441 7.53 17.09 31.10
C LEU A 441 6.42 16.77 32.11
N HIS A 442 6.62 15.74 32.93
CA HIS A 442 5.60 15.20 33.84
C HIS A 442 5.14 16.21 34.90
N THR A 443 6.00 17.16 35.27
CA THR A 443 5.70 18.21 36.27
C THR A 443 5.37 19.57 35.66
N SER A 444 5.21 19.65 34.34
CA SER A 444 4.97 20.91 33.62
C SER A 444 3.62 21.56 33.92
N GLY A 445 2.64 20.78 34.40
CA GLY A 445 1.26 21.21 34.57
C GLY A 445 0.49 21.37 33.25
N LEU A 446 1.05 20.90 32.13
CA LEU A 446 0.35 20.83 30.86
C LEU A 446 -0.73 19.73 30.89
N GLU A 447 -1.72 19.88 30.02
CA GLU A 447 -2.76 18.90 29.77
C GLU A 447 -2.79 18.61 28.27
N PHE A 448 -2.46 17.38 27.89
CA PHE A 448 -2.58 16.92 26.50
C PHE A 448 -4.03 16.56 26.20
N ASN A 449 -4.46 16.79 24.96
CA ASN A 449 -5.86 16.60 24.53
C ASN A 449 -6.23 15.12 24.34
N ASN A 450 -5.25 14.23 24.39
CA ASN A 450 -5.40 12.79 24.27
C ASN A 450 -4.85 12.06 25.50
N GLU A 451 -5.32 10.82 25.68
CA GLU A 451 -4.87 9.91 26.74
C GLU A 451 -4.26 8.66 26.09
N PHE A 452 -3.13 8.20 26.62
CA PHE A 452 -2.59 6.90 26.26
C PHE A 452 -3.02 5.86 27.29
N ASN A 453 -3.81 4.88 26.85
CA ASN A 453 -4.18 3.74 27.67
C ASN A 453 -3.71 2.45 27.01
N VAL A 454 -2.70 1.82 27.60
CA VAL A 454 -2.08 0.61 27.04
C VAL A 454 -3.08 -0.53 26.81
N PHE A 455 -4.08 -0.70 27.67
CA PHE A 455 -5.08 -1.77 27.54
C PHE A 455 -6.06 -1.51 26.40
N TYR A 456 -6.34 -0.23 26.10
CA TYR A 456 -7.07 0.16 24.91
C TYR A 456 -6.24 -0.06 23.65
N GLU A 457 -4.97 0.37 23.65
CA GLU A 457 -4.07 0.23 22.50
C GLU A 457 -3.82 -1.25 22.14
N ILE A 458 -3.68 -2.13 23.13
CA ILE A 458 -3.61 -3.59 22.89
C ILE A 458 -4.82 -4.06 22.07
N LYS A 459 -6.04 -3.73 22.50
CA LYS A 459 -7.28 -4.15 21.81
C LYS A 459 -7.39 -3.55 20.41
N LYS A 460 -6.95 -2.31 20.24
CA LYS A 460 -6.93 -1.60 18.96
C LYS A 460 -5.99 -2.30 17.98
N TYR A 461 -4.75 -2.60 18.38
CA TYR A 461 -3.81 -3.33 17.52
C TYR A 461 -4.27 -4.76 17.24
N GLU A 462 -4.89 -5.44 18.21
CA GLU A 462 -5.50 -6.75 17.98
C GLU A 462 -6.59 -6.70 16.90
N SER A 463 -7.47 -5.69 16.94
CA SER A 463 -8.50 -5.50 15.91
C SER A 463 -7.88 -5.34 14.53
N LEU A 464 -6.89 -4.45 14.41
CA LEU A 464 -6.20 -4.17 13.15
C LEU A 464 -5.44 -5.39 12.63
N ALA A 465 -4.78 -6.14 13.50
CA ALA A 465 -4.09 -7.39 13.15
C ALA A 465 -5.08 -8.47 12.68
N ASN A 466 -6.23 -8.60 13.34
CA ASN A 466 -7.26 -9.58 12.99
C ASN A 466 -7.93 -9.26 11.65
N GLU A 467 -8.13 -7.98 11.31
CA GLU A 467 -8.59 -7.56 9.98
C GLU A 467 -7.67 -8.04 8.86
N MET A 468 -6.37 -8.18 9.14
CA MET A 468 -5.34 -8.68 8.22
C MET A 468 -5.08 -10.18 8.36
N ALA A 469 -5.93 -10.90 9.10
CA ALA A 469 -5.77 -12.33 9.39
C ALA A 469 -4.37 -12.69 9.94
N ALA A 470 -3.81 -11.82 10.78
CA ALA A 470 -2.47 -11.99 11.33
C ALA A 470 -2.33 -13.24 12.18
N ASN A 471 -1.15 -13.86 12.12
CA ASN A 471 -0.76 -14.95 13.02
C ASN A 471 -0.12 -14.36 14.28
N TYR A 472 -0.59 -14.80 15.44
CA TYR A 472 -0.02 -14.40 16.73
C TYR A 472 1.10 -15.35 17.14
N TYR A 473 2.07 -14.83 17.89
CA TYR A 473 3.19 -15.64 18.40
C TYR A 473 2.74 -16.69 19.42
N GLU A 474 3.53 -17.76 19.56
CA GLU A 474 3.31 -18.78 20.60
C GLU A 474 3.37 -18.15 22.00
N GLY A 475 2.49 -18.57 22.91
CA GLY A 475 2.40 -18.02 24.28
C GLY A 475 1.57 -16.74 24.40
N TYR A 476 1.15 -16.13 23.28
CA TYR A 476 0.40 -14.87 23.30
C TYR A 476 -0.91 -14.98 24.08
N TYR A 477 -1.72 -15.98 23.76
CA TYR A 477 -3.06 -16.14 24.33
C TYR A 477 -3.02 -16.54 25.80
N GLU A 478 -1.95 -17.19 26.25
CA GLU A 478 -1.68 -17.54 27.65
C GLU A 478 -1.28 -16.30 28.47
N LEU A 479 -0.42 -15.44 27.91
CA LEU A 479 0.08 -14.24 28.60
C LEU A 479 -0.95 -13.11 28.65
N ARG A 480 -1.73 -12.93 27.57
CA ARG A 480 -2.73 -11.86 27.43
C ARG A 480 -3.64 -11.65 28.66
N PRO A 481 -4.34 -12.66 29.20
CA PRO A 481 -5.21 -12.45 30.36
C PRO A 481 -4.45 -12.00 31.61
N LEU A 482 -3.18 -12.39 31.76
CA LEU A 482 -2.33 -11.95 32.88
C LEU A 482 -1.94 -10.48 32.72
N VAL A 483 -1.59 -10.05 31.51
CA VAL A 483 -1.27 -8.65 31.22
C VAL A 483 -2.49 -7.76 31.45
N LEU A 484 -3.67 -8.14 30.95
CA LEU A 484 -4.90 -7.37 31.18
C LEU A 484 -5.27 -7.28 32.67
N ALA A 485 -4.92 -8.28 33.49
CA ALA A 485 -5.15 -8.23 34.93
C ALA A 485 -4.29 -7.18 35.66
N LEU A 486 -3.17 -6.74 35.06
CA LEU A 486 -2.32 -5.68 35.62
C LEU A 486 -3.06 -4.34 35.74
N GLU A 487 -4.10 -4.09 34.94
CA GLU A 487 -4.92 -2.87 35.03
C GLU A 487 -5.47 -2.65 36.45
N SER A 488 -5.95 -3.72 37.08
CA SER A 488 -6.48 -3.66 38.45
C SER A 488 -5.37 -3.41 39.47
N ASP A 489 -4.20 -4.00 39.29
CA ASP A 489 -3.07 -3.81 40.20
C ASP A 489 -2.49 -2.40 40.09
N LEU A 490 -2.30 -1.89 38.87
CA LEU A 490 -1.88 -0.50 38.61
C LEU A 490 -2.85 0.49 39.25
N SER A 491 -4.16 0.26 39.12
CA SER A 491 -5.18 1.10 39.76
C SER A 491 -5.06 1.11 41.29
N ARG A 492 -4.72 -0.02 41.92
CA ARG A 492 -4.51 -0.10 43.38
C ARG A 492 -3.22 0.55 43.82
N MET A 493 -2.17 0.50 43.00
CA MET A 493 -0.91 1.20 43.23
C MET A 493 -1.04 2.71 43.03
N GLY A 494 -2.15 3.17 42.45
CA GLY A 494 -2.44 4.57 42.16
C GLY A 494 -1.91 4.98 40.80
N ILE A 495 -2.75 5.60 39.99
CA ILE A 495 -2.39 6.11 38.66
C ILE A 495 -2.45 7.63 38.70
N GLU A 496 -1.34 8.27 38.32
CA GLU A 496 -1.31 9.71 38.06
C GLU A 496 -1.57 9.95 36.57
N LYS A 497 -2.21 11.07 36.21
CA LYS A 497 -2.40 11.46 34.81
C LYS A 497 -1.66 12.75 34.55
N VAL A 498 -0.52 12.64 33.90
CA VAL A 498 0.37 13.75 33.52
C VAL A 498 0.74 13.60 32.04
N PRO A 499 1.21 14.66 31.36
CA PRO A 499 1.72 14.52 30.00
C PRO A 499 2.93 13.59 29.99
N CYS A 500 2.91 12.56 29.16
CA CYS A 500 3.99 11.60 28.98
C CYS A 500 4.38 11.51 27.50
N HIS A 501 5.64 11.15 27.23
CA HIS A 501 6.14 10.95 25.87
C HIS A 501 5.68 9.61 25.28
N ILE A 502 5.51 8.59 26.13
CA ILE A 502 5.06 7.22 25.81
C ILE A 502 6.10 6.35 25.10
N ASP A 503 6.87 6.91 24.16
CA ASP A 503 7.88 6.17 23.40
C ASP A 503 9.29 6.67 23.72
N THR A 504 9.90 6.12 24.78
CA THR A 504 11.15 6.62 25.37
C THR A 504 12.36 5.75 25.01
N VAL A 505 12.37 5.19 23.80
CA VAL A 505 13.54 4.56 23.22
C VAL A 505 14.77 5.50 23.27
N PRO A 506 15.99 4.98 23.49
CA PRO A 506 17.17 5.83 23.62
C PRO A 506 17.42 6.69 22.37
N GLU A 507 16.98 6.25 21.19
CA GLU A 507 17.13 6.96 19.92
C GLU A 507 16.36 8.28 19.88
N ASN A 508 15.29 8.42 20.68
CA ASN A 508 14.52 9.66 20.80
C ASN A 508 15.20 10.70 21.71
N PHE A 509 16.31 10.34 22.36
CA PHE A 509 17.15 11.27 23.12
C PHE A 509 18.40 11.65 22.33
N VAL A 510 18.43 12.89 21.86
CA VAL A 510 19.51 13.37 20.98
C VAL A 510 20.23 14.55 21.61
N LYS A 511 21.56 14.49 21.68
CA LYS A 511 22.39 15.60 22.15
C LYS A 511 22.92 16.42 20.98
N ASN A 512 23.01 17.73 21.13
CA ASN A 512 23.76 18.58 20.20
C ASN A 512 25.26 18.68 20.57
N GLY A 513 26.05 19.35 19.74
CA GLY A 513 27.47 19.62 20.01
C GLY A 513 27.75 20.34 21.35
N GLN A 514 26.79 21.10 21.86
CA GLN A 514 26.86 21.76 23.17
C GLN A 514 26.45 20.86 24.35
N LYS A 515 26.19 19.57 24.09
CA LYS A 515 25.74 18.57 25.07
C LYS A 515 24.38 18.88 25.73
N ARG A 516 23.55 19.73 25.11
CA ARG A 516 22.12 19.85 25.44
C ARG A 516 21.39 18.64 24.84
N MET A 517 20.54 18.01 25.63
CA MET A 517 19.71 16.88 25.21
C MET A 517 18.31 17.36 24.83
N PHE A 518 17.78 16.74 23.78
CA PHE A 518 16.43 16.93 23.25
C PHE A 518 15.68 15.61 23.31
N LEU A 519 14.37 15.69 23.48
CA LEU A 519 13.42 14.58 23.38
C LEU A 519 12.55 14.82 22.15
N ILE A 520 12.72 13.96 21.15
CA ILE A 520 12.08 14.06 19.83
C ILE A 520 11.06 12.94 19.63
N ASP A 521 10.25 13.07 18.58
CA ASP A 521 9.29 12.07 18.08
C ASP A 521 8.08 11.79 19.00
N TRP A 522 7.16 12.76 19.05
CA TRP A 522 6.02 12.81 19.97
C TRP A 522 4.77 12.06 19.47
N GLU A 523 4.90 11.10 18.55
CA GLU A 523 3.75 10.50 17.85
C GLU A 523 2.82 9.66 18.73
N TYR A 524 3.33 9.14 19.85
CA TYR A 524 2.57 8.38 20.83
C TYR A 524 2.21 9.18 22.09
N SER A 525 2.70 10.42 22.20
CA SER A 525 2.55 11.23 23.41
C SER A 525 1.09 11.43 23.81
N GLY A 526 0.81 11.44 25.11
CA GLY A 526 -0.54 11.56 25.66
C GLY A 526 -0.52 11.64 27.19
N MET A 527 -1.67 11.91 27.79
CA MET A 527 -1.82 11.83 29.25
C MET A 527 -1.68 10.36 29.68
N ASN A 528 -0.77 10.08 30.61
CA ASN A 528 -0.56 8.75 31.18
C ASN A 528 0.12 8.85 32.56
N ASP A 529 0.41 7.70 33.16
CA ASP A 529 1.23 7.60 34.36
C ASP A 529 2.70 7.91 34.05
N PRO A 530 3.39 8.75 34.85
CA PRO A 530 4.79 9.09 34.60
C PRO A 530 5.74 7.91 34.74
N VAL A 531 5.33 6.86 35.46
CA VAL A 531 6.11 5.63 35.63
C VAL A 531 6.16 4.82 34.34
N TRP A 532 5.21 5.04 33.40
CA TRP A 532 5.27 4.45 32.06
C TRP A 532 6.56 4.83 31.34
N ASP A 533 6.85 6.13 31.20
CA ASP A 533 8.04 6.63 30.49
C ASP A 533 9.35 6.14 31.13
N LEU A 534 9.37 5.96 32.46
CA LEU A 534 10.54 5.41 33.14
C LEU A 534 10.70 3.90 32.88
N ALA A 535 9.60 3.17 32.90
CA ALA A 535 9.56 1.73 32.67
C ALA A 535 9.95 1.40 31.22
N ASP A 536 9.37 2.15 30.28
CA ASP A 536 9.66 2.07 28.85
C ASP A 536 11.14 2.37 28.59
N HIS A 537 11.67 3.51 29.06
CA HIS A 537 13.09 3.83 28.89
C HIS A 537 14.03 2.77 29.50
N SER A 538 13.68 2.24 30.68
CA SER A 538 14.43 1.17 31.35
C SER A 538 14.49 -0.11 30.51
N ILE A 539 13.37 -0.53 29.93
CA ILE A 539 13.31 -1.77 29.14
C ILE A 539 13.96 -1.63 27.78
N GLU A 540 13.78 -0.49 27.10
CA GLU A 540 14.43 -0.21 25.81
C GLU A 540 15.95 -0.16 25.94
N CYS A 541 16.47 0.35 27.07
CA CYS A 541 17.90 0.42 27.33
C CYS A 541 18.49 -0.84 27.96
N ASN A 542 17.67 -1.87 28.25
CA ASN A 542 18.07 -3.07 28.99
C ASN A 542 18.80 -2.75 30.31
N PHE A 543 18.26 -1.83 31.11
CA PHE A 543 18.87 -1.48 32.38
C PHE A 543 18.84 -2.63 33.39
N THR A 544 19.95 -2.80 34.10
CA THR A 544 20.06 -3.68 35.27
C THR A 544 19.27 -3.10 36.46
N ASP A 545 18.95 -3.93 37.46
CA ASP A 545 18.25 -3.49 38.68
C ASP A 545 18.92 -2.29 39.36
N SER A 546 20.26 -2.24 39.36
CA SER A 546 21.02 -1.11 39.92
C SER A 546 20.83 0.18 39.11
N GLN A 547 20.82 0.08 37.79
CA GLN A 547 20.60 1.21 36.89
C GLN A 547 19.15 1.68 36.92
N GLU A 548 18.18 0.77 37.00
CA GLU A 548 16.76 1.10 37.17
C GLU A 548 16.52 1.82 38.51
N ARG A 549 17.14 1.35 39.59
CA ARG A 549 17.10 2.05 40.86
C ARG A 549 17.70 3.46 40.74
N GLN A 550 18.85 3.60 40.09
CA GLN A 550 19.49 4.90 39.87
C GLN A 550 18.60 5.82 39.01
N LEU A 551 17.90 5.29 38.01
CA LEU A 551 16.93 6.04 37.20
C LEU A 551 15.81 6.61 38.07
N LEU A 552 15.23 5.79 38.94
CA LEU A 552 14.18 6.22 39.88
C LEU A 552 14.70 7.26 40.88
N GLU A 553 15.88 7.04 41.46
CA GLU A 553 16.50 7.97 42.41
C GLU A 553 16.79 9.33 41.76
N ASN A 554 17.28 9.34 40.52
CA ASN A 554 17.47 10.58 39.76
C ASN A 554 16.14 11.28 39.47
N TYR A 555 15.12 10.54 39.00
CA TYR A 555 13.81 11.09 38.65
C TYR A 555 13.09 11.68 39.87
N TYR A 556 13.01 10.94 40.99
CA TYR A 556 12.35 11.40 42.21
C TYR A 556 13.22 12.36 43.03
N GLN A 557 14.53 12.42 42.77
CA GLN A 557 15.52 13.22 43.50
C GLN A 557 15.61 12.82 44.98
N THR A 558 15.41 11.54 45.28
CA THR A 558 15.46 10.96 46.62
C THR A 558 15.80 9.48 46.56
N ASN A 559 16.40 8.95 47.63
CA ASN A 559 16.65 7.52 47.80
C ASN A 559 15.51 6.81 48.55
N ASP A 560 14.58 7.57 49.12
CA ASP A 560 13.34 7.08 49.73
C ASP A 560 12.23 7.10 48.69
N LEU A 561 12.14 6.02 47.92
CA LEU A 561 11.26 5.93 46.76
C LEU A 561 9.81 5.62 47.16
N PRO A 562 8.81 6.02 46.34
CA PRO A 562 7.40 5.76 46.65
C PRO A 562 7.10 4.26 46.86
N PRO A 563 6.15 3.91 47.74
CA PRO A 563 5.72 2.52 47.93
C PRO A 563 5.28 1.89 46.61
N TYR A 564 5.60 0.60 46.43
CA TYR A 564 5.29 -0.19 45.23
C TYR A 564 5.90 0.29 43.91
N ILE A 565 6.74 1.32 43.89
CA ILE A 565 7.24 1.90 42.64
C ILE A 565 7.98 0.87 41.76
N GLU A 566 8.78 0.00 42.37
CA GLU A 566 9.50 -1.06 41.65
C GLU A 566 8.54 -2.11 41.08
N LEU A 567 7.43 -2.40 41.78
CA LEU A 567 6.39 -3.31 41.31
C LEU A 567 5.59 -2.68 40.16
N LYS A 568 5.30 -1.38 40.26
CA LYS A 568 4.62 -0.58 39.23
C LYS A 568 5.47 -0.43 37.97
N MET A 569 6.78 -0.17 38.12
CA MET A 569 7.76 -0.18 37.04
C MET A 569 7.76 -1.52 36.32
N LEU A 570 7.84 -2.63 37.05
CA LEU A 570 7.82 -3.97 36.45
C LEU A 570 6.50 -4.25 35.71
N ALA A 571 5.35 -3.83 36.27
CA ALA A 571 4.06 -3.94 35.60
C ALA A 571 4.04 -3.18 34.26
N TYR A 572 4.50 -1.93 34.23
CA TYR A 572 4.56 -1.15 33.00
C TYR A 572 5.59 -1.69 31.99
N LYS A 573 6.71 -2.23 32.45
CA LYS A 573 7.68 -2.96 31.60
C LYS A 573 7.01 -4.11 30.85
N ILE A 574 6.19 -4.90 31.56
CA ILE A 574 5.40 -5.97 30.94
C ILE A 574 4.38 -5.41 29.95
N CYS A 575 3.65 -4.36 30.33
CA CYS A 575 2.66 -3.73 29.46
C CYS A 575 3.29 -3.15 28.18
N SER A 576 4.45 -2.49 28.27
CA SER A 576 5.21 -1.94 27.13
C SER A 576 5.62 -3.06 26.17
N ASP A 577 6.31 -4.10 26.65
CA ASP A 577 6.69 -5.21 25.79
C ASP A 577 5.49 -5.90 25.13
N PHE A 578 4.41 -6.10 25.89
CA PHE A 578 3.22 -6.74 25.35
C PHE A 578 2.57 -5.89 24.26
N VAL A 579 2.34 -4.59 24.47
CA VAL A 579 1.71 -3.74 23.44
C VAL A 579 2.58 -3.62 22.19
N TRP A 580 3.90 -3.51 22.35
CA TRP A 580 4.82 -3.44 21.21
C TRP A 580 4.95 -4.78 20.47
N SER A 581 4.76 -5.93 21.13
CA SER A 581 4.65 -7.22 20.45
C SER A 581 3.40 -7.29 19.55
N VAL A 582 2.25 -6.77 20.01
CA VAL A 582 1.01 -6.73 19.21
C VAL A 582 1.12 -5.73 18.07
N TRP A 583 1.72 -4.56 18.33
CA TRP A 583 2.04 -3.59 17.28
C TRP A 583 2.91 -4.22 16.20
N THR A 584 3.90 -5.03 16.57
CA THR A 584 4.77 -5.74 15.62
C THR A 584 3.96 -6.73 14.79
N ILE A 585 3.12 -7.57 15.42
CA ILE A 585 2.23 -8.51 14.71
C ILE A 585 1.38 -7.76 13.67
N PHE A 586 0.80 -6.61 14.04
CA PHE A 586 0.04 -5.79 13.11
C PHE A 586 0.91 -5.25 11.95
N LYS A 587 2.11 -4.75 12.23
CA LYS A 587 2.98 -4.19 11.18
C LYS A 587 3.50 -5.28 10.24
N GLU A 588 3.86 -6.45 10.77
CA GLU A 588 4.24 -7.63 9.97
C GLU A 588 3.06 -8.15 9.14
N SER A 589 1.83 -8.04 9.65
CA SER A 589 0.60 -8.30 8.86
C SER A 589 0.34 -7.29 7.73
N ARG A 590 1.22 -6.29 7.57
CA ARG A 590 1.28 -5.35 6.43
C ARG A 590 2.59 -5.51 5.63
N GLY A 591 3.27 -6.64 5.77
CA GLY A 591 4.45 -6.98 4.97
C GLY A 591 5.75 -6.30 5.42
N ASP A 592 5.73 -5.58 6.55
CA ASP A 592 6.97 -5.17 7.22
C ASP A 592 7.67 -6.42 7.79
N ASP A 593 9.00 -6.39 7.93
CA ASP A 593 9.79 -7.47 8.56
C ASP A 593 10.62 -6.90 9.72
N PHE A 594 10.29 -7.29 10.95
CA PHE A 594 11.02 -6.91 12.15
C PHE A 594 11.86 -8.05 12.74
N GLY A 595 12.04 -9.15 11.99
CA GLY A 595 12.82 -10.30 12.42
C GLY A 595 12.28 -10.93 13.71
N SER A 596 13.10 -10.97 14.76
CA SER A 596 12.72 -11.54 16.06
C SER A 596 12.10 -10.52 17.03
N TYR A 597 12.07 -9.23 16.68
CA TYR A 597 11.74 -8.12 17.59
C TYR A 597 10.45 -8.32 18.39
N GLY A 598 9.33 -8.62 17.71
CA GLY A 598 8.03 -8.78 18.38
C GLY A 598 7.98 -10.02 19.27
N ARG A 599 8.63 -11.11 18.84
CA ARG A 599 8.71 -12.36 19.59
C ARG A 599 9.56 -12.20 20.85
N ASP A 600 10.74 -11.61 20.71
CA ASP A 600 11.68 -11.40 21.82
C ASP A 600 11.03 -10.54 22.92
N ARG A 601 10.22 -9.54 22.55
CA ARG A 601 9.41 -8.76 23.51
C ARG A 601 8.35 -9.59 24.21
N LEU A 602 7.61 -10.43 23.48
CA LEU A 602 6.59 -11.28 24.09
C LEU A 602 7.20 -12.26 25.10
N GLU A 603 8.34 -12.87 24.75
CA GLU A 603 9.10 -13.77 25.63
C GLU A 603 9.57 -13.01 26.88
N ARG A 604 10.16 -11.83 26.72
CA ARG A 604 10.59 -10.97 27.83
C ARG A 604 9.41 -10.52 28.73
N ALA A 605 8.25 -10.24 28.14
CA ALA A 605 7.03 -9.93 28.90
C ALA A 605 6.57 -11.13 29.75
N ALA A 606 6.67 -12.36 29.24
CA ALA A 606 6.33 -13.58 29.97
C ALA A 606 7.30 -13.84 31.15
N GLU A 607 8.60 -13.64 30.92
CA GLU A 607 9.63 -13.73 31.97
C GLU A 607 9.37 -12.70 33.07
N ASN A 608 9.16 -11.44 32.71
CA ASN A 608 8.87 -10.36 33.65
C ASN A 608 7.54 -10.57 34.39
N MET A 609 6.52 -11.16 33.74
CA MET A 609 5.26 -11.52 34.39
C MET A 609 5.46 -12.57 35.49
N SER A 610 6.33 -13.55 35.26
CA SER A 610 6.67 -14.55 36.28
C SER A 610 7.33 -13.89 37.50
N LEU A 611 8.29 -12.98 37.26
CA LEU A 611 8.94 -12.20 38.31
C LEU A 611 7.95 -11.28 39.04
N TYR A 612 7.02 -10.66 38.31
CA TYR A 612 5.99 -9.79 38.89
C TYR A 612 5.09 -10.56 39.86
N GLN A 613 4.65 -11.77 39.49
CA GLN A 613 3.83 -12.60 40.37
C GLN A 613 4.56 -13.06 41.63
N GLU A 614 5.87 -13.28 41.56
CA GLU A 614 6.71 -13.53 42.74
C GLU A 614 6.80 -12.30 43.65
N LYS A 615 7.21 -11.16 43.09
CA LYS A 615 7.35 -9.89 43.85
C LYS A 615 6.02 -9.49 44.48
N ARG A 616 4.91 -9.55 43.73
CA ARG A 616 3.56 -9.21 44.22
C ARG A 616 3.14 -10.06 45.43
N ARG A 617 3.46 -11.36 45.44
CA ARG A 617 3.20 -12.24 46.60
C ARG A 617 3.98 -11.79 47.83
N ALA A 618 5.28 -11.54 47.69
CA ALA A 618 6.12 -11.04 48.77
C ALA A 618 5.61 -9.69 49.34
N TYR A 619 5.16 -8.77 48.47
CA TYR A 619 4.55 -7.52 48.89
C TYR A 619 3.28 -7.74 49.72
N ASN A 620 2.37 -8.59 49.26
CA ASN A 620 1.13 -8.91 49.99
C ASN A 620 1.38 -9.58 51.35
N GLU A 621 2.39 -10.45 51.44
CA GLU A 621 2.81 -11.07 52.70
C GLU A 621 3.40 -10.05 53.67
N SER A 622 4.23 -9.12 53.18
CA SER A 622 4.82 -8.05 54.00
C SER A 622 3.79 -7.07 54.57
N LEU A 623 2.72 -6.78 53.81
CA LEU A 623 1.59 -5.94 54.26
C LEU A 623 0.75 -6.64 55.33
N SER A 624 0.52 -7.95 55.14
CA SER A 624 -0.21 -8.77 56.10
C SER A 624 0.51 -8.85 57.45
N GLN A 625 1.86 -8.85 57.45
CA GLN A 625 2.68 -8.84 58.66
C GLN A 625 2.78 -7.46 59.35
N ARG A 626 2.53 -6.35 58.64
CA ARG A 626 2.50 -4.99 59.22
C ARG A 626 1.13 -4.60 59.80
N THR A 627 0.10 -5.42 59.58
CA THR A 627 -1.29 -5.17 60.01
C THR A 627 -1.70 -6.05 61.22
N ILE A 628 -0.76 -6.86 61.75
CA ILE A 628 -0.84 -7.60 63.01
C ILE A 628 0.07 -6.91 64.01
#